data_AF-A0A7W0H9U7-F1
#
_entry.id   AF-A0A7W0H9U7-F1
#
_cell.length_a   1.000
_cell.length_b   1.000
_cell.length_c   1.000
_cell.angle_alpha   90.00
_cell.angle_beta   90.00
_cell.angle_gamma   90.00
#
_symmetry.space_group_name_H-M   'P 1'
#
loop_
_entity.id
_entity.type
_entity.pdbx_description
1 polymer ?
#
loop_
_entity_poly.entity_id
_entity_poly.type
_entity_poly.pdbx_seq_one_letter_code
_entity_poly.pdbx_strand_id
1 'polypeptide(L)'
;MALQLVSPMSADAANNRLSGDAYYDAVQCPAPPAGYEDFTTYPGLVMTGSLEGCLYTKVITSKATPGGVYLESGEEVFVGSLDGGPVGTFATTYKFESKFDPDSGVQLHGRCQHPIVEGSGTGGFEGAKGRLDFKDIIGETVTTYIYRGHISLR
;
A
#
# COMPACT_ATOMS: atom_id res chain seq x y z
N MET A 1 -4.05 1.62 51.09
CA MET A 1 -3.69 2.72 50.18
C MET A 1 -3.18 2.07 48.89
N ALA A 2 -4.09 1.83 47.94
CA ALA A 2 -3.80 1.10 46.72
C ALA A 2 -3.36 2.10 45.64
N LEU A 3 -2.12 1.97 45.18
CA LEU A 3 -1.56 2.77 44.11
C LEU A 3 -2.12 2.24 42.78
N GLN A 4 -3.13 2.92 42.23
CA GLN A 4 -3.61 2.64 40.87
C GLN A 4 -2.52 3.05 39.88
N LEU A 5 -1.91 2.05 39.23
CA LEU A 5 -1.09 2.24 38.05
C LEU A 5 -2.02 2.70 36.93
N VAL A 6 -2.02 4.01 36.65
CA VAL A 6 -2.64 4.55 35.45
C VAL A 6 -1.73 4.16 34.30
N SER A 7 -2.15 3.20 33.47
CA SER A 7 -1.50 2.91 32.20
C SER A 7 -1.49 4.19 31.36
N PRO A 8 -0.36 4.63 30.80
CA PRO A 8 -0.39 5.68 29.80
C PRO A 8 -1.07 5.10 28.55
N MET A 9 -2.34 5.47 28.32
CA MET A 9 -2.87 5.47 26.96
C MET A 9 -2.07 6.52 26.19
N SER A 10 -1.00 6.09 25.51
CA SER A 10 -0.32 6.91 24.54
C SER A 10 -0.68 6.39 23.16
N ALA A 11 -1.51 7.16 22.45
CA ALA A 11 -1.31 7.53 21.05
C ALA A 11 -2.49 8.41 20.62
N ASP A 12 -2.46 9.67 21.04
CA ASP A 12 -3.15 10.74 20.33
C ASP A 12 -2.41 10.94 18.99
N ALA A 13 -2.53 9.97 18.08
CA ALA A 13 -1.87 10.01 16.77
C ALA A 13 -2.64 10.95 15.82
N ALA A 14 -2.17 12.19 15.77
CA ALA A 14 -2.34 13.09 14.62
C ALA A 14 -1.92 12.37 13.33
N ASN A 15 -2.56 12.65 12.19
CA ASN A 15 -2.21 12.18 10.84
C ASN A 15 -0.80 11.55 10.75
N ASN A 16 -0.73 10.22 10.86
CA ASN A 16 0.53 9.50 10.87
C ASN A 16 1.16 9.61 9.49
N ARG A 17 2.42 10.06 9.44
CA ARG A 17 3.17 10.08 8.19
C ARG A 17 3.60 8.66 7.86
N LEU A 18 3.18 8.18 6.70
CA LEU A 18 3.59 6.88 6.20
C LEU A 18 4.89 7.01 5.42
N SER A 19 5.81 6.07 5.62
CA SER A 19 6.95 5.86 4.74
C SER A 19 7.51 4.46 4.86
N GLY A 20 8.00 3.93 3.75
CA GLY A 20 8.75 2.69 3.73
C GLY A 20 9.00 2.20 2.32
N ASP A 21 9.41 0.94 2.24
CA ASP A 21 9.72 0.25 1.01
C ASP A 21 8.75 -0.89 0.77
N ALA A 22 8.60 -1.27 -0.49
CA ALA A 22 7.78 -2.40 -0.88
C ALA A 22 8.44 -3.18 -2.02
N TYR A 23 8.26 -4.49 -2.05
CA TYR A 23 8.83 -5.37 -3.07
C TYR A 23 7.99 -6.65 -3.20
N TYR A 24 8.04 -7.28 -4.38
CA TYR A 24 7.30 -8.52 -4.60
C TYR A 24 8.01 -9.71 -3.96
N ASP A 25 7.28 -10.44 -3.11
CA ASP A 25 7.72 -11.73 -2.58
C ASP A 25 6.49 -12.60 -2.29
N ALA A 26 6.21 -13.52 -3.22
CA ALA A 26 5.07 -14.44 -3.10
C ALA A 26 5.28 -15.52 -2.03
N VAL A 27 6.49 -15.70 -1.50
CA VAL A 27 6.72 -16.63 -0.37
C VAL A 27 6.29 -15.97 0.93
N GLN A 28 6.62 -14.69 1.10
CA GLN A 28 6.24 -13.91 2.29
C GLN A 28 4.77 -13.44 2.24
N CYS A 29 4.25 -13.15 1.05
CA CYS A 29 2.86 -12.76 0.81
C CYS A 29 2.16 -13.79 -0.11
N PRO A 30 1.85 -15.00 0.40
CA PRO A 30 1.45 -16.14 -0.43
C PRO A 30 0.03 -16.08 -0.97
N ALA A 31 -0.91 -15.42 -0.27
CA ALA A 31 -2.30 -15.35 -0.70
C ALA A 31 -3.02 -14.15 -0.08
N PRO A 32 -3.95 -13.51 -0.82
CA PRO A 32 -4.84 -12.50 -0.27
C PRO A 32 -5.67 -12.99 0.92
N PRO A 33 -6.13 -12.09 1.81
CA PRO A 33 -7.03 -12.44 2.90
C PRO A 33 -8.41 -12.88 2.39
N ALA A 34 -9.18 -13.55 3.24
CA ALA A 34 -10.55 -13.98 2.92
C ALA A 34 -11.44 -12.79 2.52
N GLY A 35 -12.25 -12.97 1.49
CA GLY A 35 -13.08 -11.91 0.89
C GLY A 35 -12.37 -11.06 -0.18
N TYR A 36 -11.09 -11.32 -0.44
CA TYR A 36 -10.26 -10.65 -1.45
C TYR A 36 -9.52 -11.67 -2.33
N GLU A 37 -10.07 -12.86 -2.51
CA GLU A 37 -9.41 -13.99 -3.20
C GLU A 37 -9.02 -13.68 -4.65
N ASP A 38 -9.68 -12.71 -5.28
CA ASP A 38 -9.41 -12.27 -6.66
C ASP A 38 -8.34 -11.16 -6.76
N PHE A 39 -7.73 -10.74 -5.65
CA PHE A 39 -6.67 -9.71 -5.60
C PHE A 39 -5.29 -10.31 -5.93
N THR A 40 -5.20 -10.92 -7.11
CA THR A 40 -4.06 -11.74 -7.53
C THR A 40 -3.47 -11.30 -8.87
N THR A 41 -3.74 -10.06 -9.32
CA THR A 41 -3.22 -9.59 -10.61
C THR A 41 -1.69 -9.51 -10.62
N TYR A 42 -1.11 -9.16 -9.49
CA TYR A 42 0.33 -9.20 -9.24
C TYR A 42 0.63 -10.12 -8.06
N PRO A 43 1.88 -10.63 -7.93
CA PRO A 43 2.33 -11.26 -6.69
C PRO A 43 2.08 -10.36 -5.48
N GLY A 44 1.92 -10.96 -4.30
CA GLY A 44 1.81 -10.19 -3.06
C GLY A 44 3.02 -9.28 -2.86
N LEU A 45 2.75 -8.03 -2.54
CA LEU A 45 3.77 -7.01 -2.32
C LEU A 45 4.05 -6.91 -0.82
N VAL A 46 5.26 -7.28 -0.40
CA VAL A 46 5.72 -7.07 0.97
C VAL A 46 5.89 -5.58 1.20
N MET A 47 5.36 -5.07 2.30
CA MET A 47 5.56 -3.71 2.76
C MET A 47 6.35 -3.70 4.06
N THR A 48 7.31 -2.78 4.16
CA THR A 48 8.12 -2.53 5.37
C THR A 48 8.09 -1.05 5.73
N GLY A 49 8.56 -0.68 6.93
CA GLY A 49 8.57 0.70 7.42
C GLY A 49 7.34 0.99 8.28
N SER A 50 6.63 2.08 8.00
CA SER A 50 5.42 2.43 8.77
C SER A 50 4.34 1.34 8.68
N LEU A 51 4.18 0.73 7.52
CA LEU A 51 3.30 -0.41 7.30
C LEU A 51 4.13 -1.67 7.13
N GLU A 52 3.89 -2.64 8.01
CA GLU A 52 4.55 -3.94 7.98
C GLU A 52 3.49 -5.01 7.66
N GLY A 53 3.59 -5.64 6.49
CA GLY A 53 2.58 -6.57 6.02
C GLY A 53 2.62 -6.83 4.52
N CYS A 54 1.46 -7.17 3.96
CA CYS A 54 1.28 -7.51 2.55
C CYS A 54 0.20 -6.64 1.92
N LEU A 55 0.47 -6.17 0.70
CA LEU A 55 -0.50 -5.51 -0.18
C LEU A 55 -0.80 -6.42 -1.37
N TYR A 56 -2.08 -6.65 -1.63
CA TYR A 56 -2.57 -7.50 -2.71
C TYR A 56 -3.38 -6.66 -3.70
N THR A 57 -3.18 -6.86 -5.00
CA THR A 57 -3.68 -5.96 -6.05
C THR A 57 -4.61 -6.67 -7.02
N LYS A 58 -5.70 -5.99 -7.36
CA LYS A 58 -6.63 -6.33 -8.44
C LYS A 58 -6.68 -5.20 -9.46
N VAL A 59 -6.14 -5.41 -10.65
CA VAL A 59 -6.28 -4.45 -11.75
C VAL A 59 -7.69 -4.51 -12.29
N ILE A 60 -8.33 -3.36 -12.47
CA ILE A 60 -9.65 -3.25 -13.10
C ILE A 60 -9.50 -2.80 -14.56
N THR A 61 -8.67 -1.79 -14.83
CA THR A 61 -8.42 -1.33 -16.19
C THR A 61 -6.95 -1.00 -16.40
N SER A 62 -6.45 -1.26 -17.62
CA SER A 62 -5.15 -0.80 -18.07
C SER A 62 -5.21 -0.35 -19.52
N LYS A 63 -4.33 0.60 -19.88
CA LYS A 63 -4.21 1.13 -21.24
C LYS A 63 -2.77 1.54 -21.51
N ALA A 64 -2.22 1.02 -22.59
CA ALA A 64 -0.96 1.48 -23.17
C ALA A 64 -1.23 2.31 -24.45
N THR A 65 -0.29 3.18 -24.81
CA THR A 65 -0.30 3.90 -26.07
C THR A 65 1.01 3.65 -26.83
N PRO A 66 1.02 3.74 -28.18
CA PRO A 66 2.27 3.63 -28.96
C PRO A 66 3.33 4.66 -28.55
N GLY A 67 2.91 5.80 -27.97
CA GLY A 67 3.82 6.81 -27.44
C GLY A 67 4.39 6.47 -26.06
N GLY A 68 4.22 5.27 -25.53
CA GLY A 68 4.81 4.85 -24.25
C GLY A 68 4.08 5.36 -23.00
N VAL A 69 2.88 5.94 -23.12
CA VAL A 69 2.03 6.21 -21.94
C VAL A 69 1.37 4.92 -21.49
N TYR A 70 1.43 4.63 -20.19
CA TYR A 70 0.70 3.54 -19.54
C TYR A 70 -0.16 4.09 -18.40
N LEU A 71 -1.43 3.68 -18.39
CA LEU A 71 -2.42 4.04 -17.38
C LEU A 71 -3.02 2.77 -16.82
N GLU A 72 -3.15 2.70 -15.51
CA GLU A 72 -3.77 1.57 -14.82
C GLU A 72 -4.58 2.04 -13.62
N SER A 73 -5.66 1.34 -13.32
CA SER A 73 -6.40 1.53 -12.07
C SER A 73 -6.96 0.23 -11.57
N GLY A 74 -7.14 0.16 -10.25
CA GLY A 74 -7.68 -1.02 -9.62
C GLY A 74 -7.95 -0.82 -8.13
N GLU A 75 -8.02 -1.95 -7.44
CA GLU A 75 -8.29 -2.06 -6.02
C GLU A 75 -7.14 -2.82 -5.36
N GLU A 76 -6.90 -2.53 -4.08
CA GLU A 76 -5.91 -3.28 -3.30
C GLU A 76 -6.42 -3.51 -1.88
N VAL A 77 -5.86 -4.51 -1.22
CA VAL A 77 -6.06 -4.76 0.21
C VAL A 77 -4.71 -4.92 0.89
N PHE A 78 -4.50 -4.12 1.94
CA PHE A 78 -3.38 -4.27 2.85
C PHE A 78 -3.80 -5.14 4.04
N VAL A 79 -2.92 -6.03 4.47
CA VAL A 79 -3.02 -6.79 5.73
C VAL A 79 -1.70 -6.70 6.48
N GLY A 80 -1.74 -6.25 7.73
CA GLY A 80 -0.54 -6.04 8.52
C GLY A 80 -0.76 -5.11 9.70
N SER A 81 0.28 -4.39 10.09
CA SER A 81 0.27 -3.45 11.22
C SER A 81 0.83 -2.08 10.84
N LEU A 82 0.38 -1.05 11.56
CA LEU A 82 0.95 0.30 11.53
C LEU A 82 1.90 0.49 12.72
N ASP A 83 3.18 0.78 12.45
CA ASP A 83 4.22 1.06 13.46
C ASP A 83 4.27 0.02 14.60
N GLY A 84 4.12 -1.27 14.27
CA GLY A 84 4.10 -2.38 15.23
C GLY A 84 2.81 -2.48 16.08
N GLY A 85 1.78 -1.71 15.74
CA GLY A 85 0.47 -1.74 16.38
C GLY A 85 -0.35 -3.00 16.09
N PRO A 86 -1.64 -3.01 16.49
CA PRO A 86 -2.52 -4.14 16.24
C PRO A 86 -2.63 -4.47 14.75
N VAL A 87 -2.76 -5.76 14.44
CA VAL A 87 -2.97 -6.21 13.05
C VAL A 87 -4.38 -5.86 12.60
N GLY A 88 -4.52 -5.54 11.32
CA GLY A 88 -5.79 -5.31 10.67
C GLY A 88 -5.67 -5.30 9.16
N THR A 89 -6.74 -4.86 8.51
CA THR A 89 -6.79 -4.66 7.06
C THR A 89 -7.32 -3.28 6.71
N PHE A 90 -6.97 -2.77 5.55
CA PHE A 90 -7.72 -1.69 4.87
C PHE A 90 -7.64 -1.90 3.37
N ALA A 91 -8.63 -1.38 2.64
CA ALA A 91 -8.63 -1.39 1.19
C ALA A 91 -8.22 -0.04 0.63
N THR A 92 -7.65 -0.05 -0.58
CA THR A 92 -7.39 1.14 -1.40
C THR A 92 -8.07 0.98 -2.75
N THR A 93 -8.29 2.11 -3.40
CA THR A 93 -8.30 2.13 -4.88
C THR A 93 -6.98 2.73 -5.32
N TYR A 94 -6.49 2.40 -6.51
CA TYR A 94 -5.29 3.03 -7.03
C TYR A 94 -5.42 3.52 -8.46
N LYS A 95 -4.58 4.51 -8.78
CA LYS A 95 -4.33 4.99 -10.13
C LYS A 95 -2.84 5.10 -10.36
N PHE A 96 -2.37 4.40 -11.37
CA PHE A 96 -1.00 4.44 -11.85
C PHE A 96 -0.95 5.15 -13.20
N GLU A 97 -0.04 6.11 -13.30
CA GLU A 97 0.27 6.81 -14.53
C GLU A 97 1.77 6.80 -14.75
N SER A 98 2.20 6.25 -15.88
CA SER A 98 3.61 6.19 -16.21
C SER A 98 3.89 6.49 -17.66
N LYS A 99 5.15 6.86 -17.88
CA LYS A 99 5.74 7.08 -19.19
C LYS A 99 6.93 6.15 -19.33
N PHE A 100 6.92 5.39 -20.39
CA PHE A 100 8.04 4.58 -20.86
C PHE A 100 8.60 5.19 -22.14
N ASP A 101 9.90 4.99 -22.33
CA ASP A 101 10.54 5.21 -23.61
C ASP A 101 10.02 4.16 -24.61
N PRO A 102 9.42 4.57 -25.73
CA PRO A 102 8.76 3.63 -26.64
C PRO A 102 9.74 2.71 -27.37
N ASP A 103 11.01 3.10 -27.51
CA ASP A 103 12.01 2.35 -28.25
C ASP A 103 12.73 1.31 -27.37
N SER A 104 13.11 1.71 -26.15
CA SER A 104 13.84 0.89 -25.19
C SER A 104 12.98 0.19 -24.14
N GLY A 105 11.73 0.63 -23.96
CA GLY A 105 10.82 0.13 -22.92
C GLY A 105 11.21 0.56 -21.49
N VAL A 106 12.25 1.39 -21.33
CA VAL A 106 12.68 1.88 -20.02
C VAL A 106 11.65 2.85 -19.46
N GLN A 107 11.26 2.68 -18.20
CA GLN A 107 10.39 3.63 -17.53
C GLN A 107 11.12 4.96 -17.34
N LEU A 108 10.49 6.05 -17.76
CA LEU A 108 11.00 7.42 -17.60
C LEU A 108 10.48 8.05 -16.31
N HIS A 109 9.19 7.84 -16.01
CA HIS A 109 8.61 8.18 -14.71
C HIS A 109 7.31 7.40 -14.48
N GLY A 110 7.01 7.16 -13.21
CA GLY A 110 5.73 6.62 -12.74
C GLY A 110 5.23 7.42 -11.55
N ARG A 111 3.92 7.51 -11.42
CA ARG A 111 3.25 7.94 -10.18
C ARG A 111 2.11 6.99 -9.90
N CYS A 112 2.01 6.55 -8.65
CA CYS A 112 0.87 5.78 -8.22
C CYS A 112 0.26 6.40 -6.96
N GLN A 113 -1.05 6.57 -6.97
CA GLN A 113 -1.83 7.14 -5.87
C GLN A 113 -2.81 6.09 -5.38
N HIS A 114 -2.83 5.86 -4.07
CA HIS A 114 -3.56 4.78 -3.43
C HIS A 114 -4.40 5.35 -2.27
N PRO A 115 -5.50 6.06 -2.55
CA PRO A 115 -6.42 6.50 -1.50
C PRO A 115 -7.02 5.31 -0.74
N ILE A 116 -7.05 5.41 0.58
CA ILE A 116 -7.71 4.43 1.45
C ILE A 116 -9.22 4.57 1.29
N VAL A 117 -9.90 3.45 1.09
CA VAL A 117 -11.37 3.39 1.03
C VAL A 117 -11.92 3.60 2.45
N GLU A 118 -12.65 4.69 2.66
CA GLU A 118 -13.21 4.98 3.99
C GLU A 118 -14.12 3.85 4.47
N GLY A 119 -13.98 3.45 5.73
CA GLY A 119 -14.76 2.37 6.34
C GLY A 119 -14.34 0.94 5.95
N SER A 120 -13.29 0.78 5.13
CA SER A 120 -12.73 -0.54 4.82
C SER A 120 -11.81 -1.11 5.91
N GLY A 121 -11.44 -0.26 6.86
CA GLY A 121 -10.51 -0.58 7.93
C GLY A 121 -11.06 -1.59 8.94
N THR A 122 -10.24 -2.57 9.33
CA THR A 122 -10.53 -3.55 10.38
C THR A 122 -9.40 -3.60 11.40
N GLY A 123 -9.67 -4.07 12.62
CA GLY A 123 -8.65 -4.26 13.66
C GLY A 123 -7.86 -2.97 13.92
N GLY A 124 -6.53 -3.04 13.81
CA GLY A 124 -5.65 -1.87 13.98
C GLY A 124 -5.87 -0.71 13.00
N PHE A 125 -6.71 -0.90 11.97
CA PHE A 125 -7.03 0.11 10.98
C PHE A 125 -8.50 0.54 10.99
N GLU A 126 -9.28 0.22 12.03
CA GLU A 126 -10.64 0.77 12.16
C GLU A 126 -10.64 2.30 12.03
N GLY A 127 -11.55 2.83 11.22
CA GLY A 127 -11.62 4.26 10.93
C GLY A 127 -10.51 4.81 10.00
N ALA A 128 -9.71 3.94 9.38
CA ALA A 128 -8.62 4.37 8.50
C ALA A 128 -9.10 5.26 7.35
N LYS A 129 -8.42 6.40 7.20
CA LYS A 129 -8.55 7.37 6.10
C LYS A 129 -7.17 7.88 5.71
N GLY A 130 -6.98 8.22 4.45
CA GLY A 130 -5.71 8.79 3.98
C GLY A 130 -5.32 8.29 2.60
N ARG A 131 -4.02 8.31 2.32
CA ARG A 131 -3.48 7.94 1.01
C ARG A 131 -2.03 7.48 1.13
N LEU A 132 -1.68 6.48 0.33
CA LEU A 132 -0.30 6.11 0.00
C LEU A 132 0.03 6.55 -1.42
N ASP A 133 1.27 6.96 -1.65
CA ASP A 133 1.81 7.32 -2.95
C ASP A 133 3.09 6.49 -3.17
N PHE A 134 3.10 5.66 -4.22
CA PHE A 134 4.24 4.81 -4.56
C PHE A 134 5.07 5.45 -5.68
N LYS A 135 6.38 5.23 -5.60
CA LYS A 135 7.35 5.60 -6.62
C LYS A 135 8.25 4.40 -6.94
N ASP A 136 8.30 4.07 -8.21
CA ASP A 136 9.16 3.02 -8.75
C ASP A 136 10.63 3.48 -8.71
N ILE A 137 11.54 2.59 -8.30
CA ILE A 137 12.97 2.81 -8.45
C ILE A 137 13.40 2.24 -9.81
N ILE A 138 13.78 3.13 -10.73
CA ILE A 138 14.19 2.77 -12.08
C ILE A 138 15.64 2.27 -12.06
N GLY A 139 15.90 1.11 -12.66
CA GLY A 139 17.26 0.59 -12.89
C GLY A 139 17.74 -0.46 -11.89
N GLU A 140 16.90 -0.87 -10.94
CA GLU A 140 17.19 -1.99 -10.03
C GLU A 140 16.68 -3.32 -10.59
N THR A 141 17.43 -4.41 -10.37
CA THR A 141 17.07 -5.77 -10.83
C THR A 141 15.94 -6.40 -10.00
N VAL A 142 15.75 -5.91 -8.77
CA VAL A 142 14.59 -6.22 -7.94
C VAL A 142 13.75 -4.96 -7.94
N THR A 143 12.49 -5.04 -8.39
CA THR A 143 11.62 -3.87 -8.40
C THR A 143 11.23 -3.53 -6.97
N THR A 144 11.99 -2.63 -6.36
CA THR A 144 11.64 -2.02 -5.07
C THR A 144 10.91 -0.70 -5.33
N TYR A 145 9.85 -0.50 -4.56
CA TYR A 145 9.01 0.69 -4.59
C TYR A 145 9.16 1.44 -3.29
N ILE A 146 9.29 2.76 -3.35
CA ILE A 146 9.25 3.61 -2.17
C ILE A 146 7.84 4.15 -2.04
N TYR A 147 7.21 3.96 -0.89
CA TYR A 147 5.91 4.56 -0.60
C TYR A 147 6.02 5.67 0.46
N ARG A 148 5.16 6.67 0.32
CA ARG A 148 4.97 7.74 1.30
C ARG A 148 3.49 8.05 1.42
N GLY A 149 3.06 8.68 2.51
CA GLY A 149 1.66 9.04 2.64
C GLY A 149 1.27 9.58 3.98
N HIS A 150 -0.02 9.51 4.26
CA HIS A 150 -0.57 9.77 5.57
C HIS A 150 -1.77 8.87 5.85
N ILE A 151 -1.97 8.54 7.12
CA ILE A 151 -3.15 7.81 7.61
C ILE A 151 -3.69 8.46 8.90
N SER A 152 -5.01 8.56 8.99
CA SER A 152 -5.77 8.88 10.20
C SER A 152 -6.60 7.66 10.59
N LEU A 153 -6.68 7.37 11.89
CA LEU A 153 -7.48 6.28 12.46
C LEU A 153 -8.68 6.82 13.28
N ARG A 154 -9.16 8.02 12.94
CA ARG A 154 -10.21 8.75 13.67
C ARG A 154 -11.34 9.14 12.73
#